data_AF-A0A9W7SXN5-F1
#
_entry.id   AF-A0A9W7SXN5-F1
#
_cell.length_a   1.000
_cell.length_b   1.000
_cell.length_c   1.000
_cell.angle_alpha   90.00
_cell.angle_beta   90.00
_cell.angle_gamma   90.00
#
_symmetry.space_group_name_H-M   'P 1'
#
loop_
_entity.id
_entity.type
_entity.pdbx_description
1 polymer ?
#
loop_
_entity_poly.entity_id
_entity_poly.type
_entity_poly.pdbx_seq_one_letter_code
_entity_poly.pdbx_strand_id
1 'polypeptide(L)'
;MAPGERPTRLSRHTSRVLPNTAHHEAENVSRASNHAHVADKETVAFIRRTLCARSSEKSSAPTAASDERQDQPLDELLPPLTSDNAVDVQLYAIIAVILSQFVQSWYSRITTDSDFVSEIVLIIAHCTRGIEERLRHVDLESLLLDELPLVIKAHISAVQTASDASCEQQCAHAQPASIASIYHSLRPHKALSPLPIDDATTLAERENESDWSQLLVSRIIPLVLPPEDLVNPCLNVLVSEIFSEMIVRNAVLEKSSQPWLLWEGVTKVIYTLRPVAQPRMETAASSINRLDQYGLLASAEKGTGRETRTTAGSAMTIVTEGFWSCLQFAVLTWALLRTFVVALMQASSIPPRPRRLNAKSSSSPPDGYQTSREFQPVPIIAMELWNCLGQLTCLQYRMPWLTGILALLQWQLMHGPGQLCSSNSALDRLMSAQIQKRLLSPALLPPLLQAIRSAVFPDNTIGPARVPPTIDEVKEIKRKCTCAIVEVIPDSVKRLYFATKDENEIKNDVQRTLDVFADAYVNKHLLVAALELIIVRLFPELAEPDISA
;
A
#
# COMPACT_ATOMS: atom_id res chain seq x y z
N MET A 1 77.77 -35.36 -34.57
CA MET A 1 76.61 -36.10 -34.03
C MET A 1 75.49 -35.11 -33.80
N ALA A 2 74.38 -35.29 -34.52
CA ALA A 2 73.10 -34.63 -34.24
C ALA A 2 72.46 -35.21 -32.96
N PRO A 3 71.27 -34.76 -32.49
CA PRO A 3 70.51 -33.52 -32.77
C PRO A 3 70.02 -32.84 -31.46
N GLY A 4 69.28 -31.72 -31.56
CA GLY A 4 68.54 -31.17 -30.43
C GLY A 4 67.95 -29.79 -30.72
N GLU A 5 66.93 -29.76 -31.57
CA GLU A 5 66.24 -28.60 -32.14
C GLU A 5 65.58 -27.68 -31.10
N ARG A 6 65.65 -26.36 -31.37
CA ARG A 6 64.82 -25.31 -30.76
C ARG A 6 63.54 -25.13 -31.60
N PRO A 7 62.34 -25.03 -31.00
CA PRO A 7 61.19 -24.45 -31.68
C PRO A 7 60.83 -23.05 -31.15
N THR A 8 60.92 -22.09 -32.08
CA THR A 8 59.87 -21.16 -32.52
C THR A 8 58.94 -20.47 -31.52
N ARG A 9 58.93 -19.13 -31.64
CA ARG A 9 57.90 -18.19 -31.17
C ARG A 9 56.53 -18.54 -31.74
N LEU A 10 55.52 -18.60 -30.88
CA LEU A 10 54.10 -18.45 -31.23
C LEU A 10 53.45 -17.44 -30.29
N SER A 11 52.85 -16.43 -30.91
CA SER A 11 52.02 -15.38 -30.32
C SER A 11 50.89 -15.96 -29.45
N ARG A 12 50.67 -15.39 -28.26
CA ARG A 12 49.40 -15.56 -27.54
C ARG A 12 48.76 -14.21 -27.24
N HIS A 13 47.52 -14.14 -27.73
CA HIS A 13 46.57 -13.06 -27.63
C HIS A 13 46.28 -12.64 -26.19
N THR A 14 46.14 -11.34 -25.99
CA THR A 14 45.45 -10.72 -24.87
C THR A 14 43.94 -10.91 -25.03
N SER A 15 43.32 -11.73 -24.18
CA SER A 15 41.86 -11.75 -23.98
C SER A 15 41.58 -11.53 -22.50
N ARG A 16 41.39 -10.25 -22.15
CA ARG A 16 40.83 -9.82 -20.86
C ARG A 16 39.31 -9.88 -21.01
N VAL A 17 38.69 -11.00 -20.63
CA VAL A 17 37.23 -11.12 -20.55
C VAL A 17 36.80 -10.45 -19.24
N LEU A 18 36.17 -9.29 -19.35
CA LEU A 18 35.41 -8.66 -18.27
C LEU A 18 34.10 -9.43 -18.09
N PRO A 19 33.64 -9.71 -16.85
CA PRO A 19 32.37 -10.37 -16.63
C PRO A 19 31.22 -9.41 -16.97
N ASN A 20 30.31 -9.90 -17.80
CA ASN A 20 29.24 -9.16 -18.43
C ASN A 20 27.98 -9.08 -17.52
N THR A 21 28.14 -8.60 -16.28
CA THR A 21 27.02 -8.51 -15.31
C THR A 21 25.99 -7.44 -15.69
N ALA A 22 26.42 -6.33 -16.28
CA ALA A 22 25.53 -5.24 -16.71
C ALA A 22 24.60 -5.64 -17.89
N HIS A 23 25.06 -6.52 -18.78
CA HIS A 23 24.23 -7.01 -19.89
C HIS A 23 23.12 -7.95 -19.40
N HIS A 24 23.37 -8.77 -18.37
CA HIS A 24 22.33 -9.66 -17.82
C HIS A 24 21.23 -8.91 -17.07
N GLU A 25 21.55 -7.81 -16.37
CA GLU A 25 20.53 -6.96 -15.73
C GLU A 25 19.68 -6.22 -16.78
N ALA A 26 20.30 -5.67 -17.83
CA ALA A 26 19.58 -5.02 -18.93
C ALA A 26 18.69 -6.00 -19.73
N GLU A 27 19.14 -7.24 -19.91
CA GLU A 27 18.37 -8.29 -20.60
C GLU A 27 17.18 -8.80 -19.76
N ASN A 28 17.32 -8.81 -18.43
CA ASN A 28 16.21 -9.19 -17.53
C ASN A 28 15.16 -8.09 -17.42
N VAL A 29 15.56 -6.81 -17.36
CA VAL A 29 14.63 -5.68 -17.36
C VAL A 29 13.86 -5.62 -18.68
N SER A 30 14.53 -5.86 -19.82
CA SER A 30 13.86 -5.91 -21.13
C SER A 30 12.95 -7.13 -21.33
N ARG A 31 13.26 -8.29 -20.74
CA ARG A 31 12.33 -9.44 -20.71
C ARG A 31 11.11 -9.17 -19.83
N ALA A 32 11.29 -8.56 -18.65
CA ALA A 32 10.19 -8.21 -17.76
C ALA A 32 9.26 -7.15 -18.39
N SER A 33 9.82 -6.14 -19.05
CA SER A 33 9.02 -5.12 -19.77
C SER A 33 8.26 -5.72 -20.96
N ASN A 34 8.88 -6.67 -21.68
CA ASN A 34 8.20 -7.35 -22.79
C ASN A 34 7.06 -8.25 -22.30
N HIS A 35 7.23 -8.96 -21.18
CA HIS A 35 6.15 -9.75 -20.57
C HIS A 35 4.98 -8.88 -20.07
N ALA A 36 5.26 -7.74 -19.44
CA ALA A 36 4.23 -6.79 -19.02
C ALA A 36 3.45 -6.25 -20.24
N HIS A 37 4.16 -5.86 -21.30
CA HIS A 37 3.54 -5.33 -22.51
C HIS A 37 2.67 -6.37 -23.27
N VAL A 38 3.03 -7.66 -23.20
CA VAL A 38 2.22 -8.75 -23.78
C VAL A 38 0.97 -9.01 -22.93
N ALA A 39 1.10 -9.04 -21.60
CA ALA A 39 -0.02 -9.23 -20.68
C ALA A 39 -1.06 -8.10 -20.78
N ASP A 40 -0.61 -6.86 -20.99
CA ASP A 40 -1.51 -5.71 -21.19
C ASP A 40 -2.25 -5.82 -22.53
N LYS A 41 -1.59 -6.28 -23.61
CA LYS A 41 -2.26 -6.54 -24.90
C LYS A 41 -3.31 -7.63 -24.81
N GLU A 42 -3.02 -8.73 -24.13
CA GLU A 42 -3.99 -9.81 -23.89
C GLU A 42 -5.18 -9.32 -23.07
N THR A 43 -4.92 -8.50 -22.05
CA THR A 43 -5.95 -7.90 -21.20
C THR A 43 -6.85 -6.96 -22.01
N VAL A 44 -6.28 -6.12 -22.86
CA VAL A 44 -7.03 -5.22 -23.78
C VAL A 44 -7.88 -6.02 -24.77
N ALA A 45 -7.34 -7.10 -25.35
CA ALA A 45 -8.10 -7.97 -26.24
C ALA A 45 -9.28 -8.65 -25.52
N PHE A 46 -9.08 -9.07 -24.27
CA PHE A 46 -10.14 -9.63 -23.42
C PHE A 46 -11.25 -8.61 -23.15
N ILE A 47 -10.89 -7.38 -22.75
CA ILE A 47 -11.85 -6.30 -22.53
C ILE A 47 -12.72 -6.06 -23.77
N ARG A 48 -12.10 -5.93 -24.95
CA ARG A 48 -12.81 -5.70 -26.21
C ARG A 48 -13.78 -6.84 -26.53
N ARG A 49 -13.36 -8.09 -26.33
CA ARG A 49 -14.20 -9.27 -26.56
C ARG A 49 -15.43 -9.29 -25.65
N THR A 50 -15.25 -8.92 -24.39
CA THR A 50 -16.32 -9.01 -23.39
C THR A 50 -17.25 -7.81 -23.42
N LEU A 51 -16.74 -6.58 -23.52
CA LEU A 51 -17.55 -5.36 -23.37
C LEU A 51 -18.00 -4.77 -24.71
N CYS A 52 -17.26 -4.96 -25.80
CA CYS A 52 -17.51 -4.29 -27.09
C CYS A 52 -18.16 -5.18 -28.16
N ALA A 53 -18.84 -6.28 -27.78
CA ALA A 53 -19.40 -7.28 -28.71
C ALA A 53 -20.26 -6.67 -29.85
N ARG A 54 -20.96 -5.55 -29.56
CA ARG A 54 -21.81 -4.83 -30.51
C ARG A 54 -21.08 -4.17 -31.69
N SER A 55 -19.82 -3.78 -31.54
CA SER A 55 -19.03 -3.15 -32.62
C SER A 55 -18.64 -4.15 -33.72
N SER A 56 -18.62 -5.44 -33.39
CA SER A 56 -18.28 -6.51 -34.33
C SER A 56 -19.46 -6.91 -35.24
N GLU A 57 -20.71 -6.82 -34.75
CA GLU A 57 -21.89 -7.31 -35.50
C GLU A 57 -22.58 -6.24 -36.36
N LYS A 58 -22.61 -4.97 -35.92
CA LYS A 58 -23.25 -3.89 -36.71
C LYS A 58 -22.55 -3.57 -38.05
N SER A 59 -21.39 -4.17 -38.35
CA SER A 59 -20.66 -3.94 -39.60
C SER A 59 -20.45 -5.19 -40.45
N SER A 60 -21.35 -6.18 -40.42
CA SER A 60 -21.31 -7.31 -41.34
C SER A 60 -21.67 -6.90 -42.79
N ALA A 61 -20.90 -5.98 -43.35
CA ALA A 61 -20.64 -5.85 -44.78
C ALA A 61 -19.17 -6.29 -44.99
N PRO A 62 -18.89 -7.27 -45.86
CA PRO A 62 -17.56 -7.83 -45.98
C PRO A 62 -16.69 -6.88 -46.80
N THR A 63 -15.80 -6.11 -46.17
CA THR A 63 -14.70 -5.44 -46.87
C THR A 63 -13.60 -5.09 -45.88
N ALA A 64 -12.42 -5.68 -46.08
CA ALA A 64 -11.04 -5.26 -45.76
C ALA A 64 -10.72 -4.38 -44.50
N ALA A 65 -11.62 -4.24 -43.53
CA ALA A 65 -11.50 -3.35 -42.37
C ALA A 65 -11.37 -4.10 -41.04
N SER A 66 -11.11 -5.41 -41.08
CA SER A 66 -10.90 -6.25 -39.90
C SER A 66 -9.54 -6.01 -39.21
N ASP A 67 -8.54 -5.50 -39.95
CA ASP A 67 -7.22 -5.19 -39.40
C ASP A 67 -7.17 -3.77 -38.77
N GLU A 68 -7.83 -2.76 -39.35
CA GLU A 68 -7.78 -1.37 -38.85
C GLU A 68 -8.51 -1.16 -37.50
N ARG A 69 -9.45 -2.04 -37.13
CA ARG A 69 -10.20 -1.91 -35.86
C ARG A 69 -9.52 -2.55 -34.65
N GLN A 70 -8.46 -3.35 -34.86
CA GLN A 70 -7.64 -3.87 -33.76
C GLN A 70 -6.77 -2.76 -33.12
N ASP A 71 -6.57 -1.67 -33.85
CA ASP A 71 -5.70 -0.54 -33.50
C ASP A 71 -6.45 0.68 -32.93
N GLN A 72 -7.79 0.66 -32.87
CA GLN A 72 -8.56 1.76 -32.27
C GLN A 72 -8.40 1.75 -30.74
N PRO A 73 -8.02 2.89 -30.12
CA PRO A 73 -7.81 2.96 -28.67
C PRO A 73 -9.11 2.67 -27.93
N LEU A 74 -9.02 1.95 -26.81
CA LEU A 74 -10.16 1.61 -25.93
C LEU A 74 -10.96 2.85 -25.52
N ASP A 75 -10.28 3.99 -25.41
CA ASP A 75 -10.81 5.30 -25.03
C ASP A 75 -11.89 5.83 -25.99
N GLU A 76 -11.92 5.34 -27.25
CA GLU A 76 -12.93 5.74 -28.24
C GLU A 76 -14.16 4.82 -28.24
N LEU A 77 -14.03 3.62 -27.70
CA LEU A 77 -15.08 2.59 -27.71
C LEU A 77 -15.89 2.55 -26.41
N LEU A 78 -15.29 2.96 -25.29
CA LEU A 78 -15.88 2.88 -23.96
C LEU A 78 -15.88 4.26 -23.26
N PRO A 79 -16.89 4.55 -22.42
CA PRO A 79 -17.01 5.84 -21.75
C PRO A 79 -15.97 5.99 -20.63
N PRO A 80 -15.05 6.98 -20.63
CA PRO A 80 -13.93 7.04 -19.68
C PRO A 80 -14.39 6.91 -18.22
N LEU A 81 -13.75 6.07 -17.40
CA LEU A 81 -14.16 5.87 -16.00
C LEU A 81 -13.51 6.91 -15.08
N THR A 82 -12.26 7.27 -15.39
CA THR A 82 -11.46 8.21 -14.63
C THR A 82 -10.73 9.21 -15.55
N SER A 83 -9.92 10.10 -14.98
CA SER A 83 -9.05 10.99 -15.77
C SER A 83 -7.78 10.36 -16.34
N ASP A 84 -7.43 9.13 -15.94
CA ASP A 84 -6.21 8.45 -16.38
C ASP A 84 -6.54 7.15 -17.13
N ASN A 85 -6.22 7.11 -18.42
CA ASN A 85 -6.51 5.97 -19.28
C ASN A 85 -5.79 4.69 -18.80
N ALA A 86 -4.62 4.81 -18.16
CA ALA A 86 -3.90 3.65 -17.63
C ALA A 86 -4.65 2.99 -16.45
N VAL A 87 -5.34 3.80 -15.66
CA VAL A 87 -6.21 3.35 -14.56
C VAL A 87 -7.48 2.72 -15.13
N ASP A 88 -8.08 3.36 -16.14
CA ASP A 88 -9.29 2.89 -16.81
C ASP A 88 -9.10 1.50 -17.42
N VAL A 89 -7.96 1.22 -18.06
CA VAL A 89 -7.65 -0.11 -18.60
C VAL A 89 -7.70 -1.19 -17.51
N GLN A 90 -7.12 -0.93 -16.33
CA GLN A 90 -7.13 -1.91 -15.24
C GLN A 90 -8.51 -2.05 -14.59
N LEU A 91 -9.27 -0.94 -14.46
CA LEU A 91 -10.64 -0.98 -13.97
C LEU A 91 -11.57 -1.73 -14.93
N TYR A 92 -11.47 -1.48 -16.24
CA TYR A 92 -12.20 -2.23 -17.24
C TYR A 92 -11.82 -3.70 -17.29
N ALA A 93 -10.56 -4.04 -17.04
CA ALA A 93 -10.17 -5.45 -16.91
C ALA A 93 -10.94 -6.13 -15.76
N ILE A 94 -11.03 -5.48 -14.61
CA ILE A 94 -11.79 -5.98 -13.45
C ILE A 94 -13.29 -6.08 -13.78
N ILE A 95 -13.88 -5.00 -14.34
CA ILE A 95 -15.29 -4.95 -14.71
C ILE A 95 -15.61 -6.03 -15.77
N ALA A 96 -14.75 -6.23 -16.77
CA ALA A 96 -14.92 -7.25 -17.79
C ALA A 96 -14.93 -8.66 -17.19
N VAL A 97 -14.02 -8.96 -16.26
CA VAL A 97 -14.03 -10.27 -15.56
C VAL A 97 -15.33 -10.47 -14.81
N ILE A 98 -15.80 -9.44 -14.07
CA ILE A 98 -17.05 -9.50 -13.31
C ILE A 98 -18.26 -9.70 -14.24
N LEU A 99 -18.42 -8.86 -15.27
CA LEU A 99 -19.57 -8.93 -16.18
C LEU A 99 -19.57 -10.22 -17.01
N SER A 100 -18.40 -10.70 -17.45
CA SER A 100 -18.26 -11.99 -18.15
C SER A 100 -18.80 -13.16 -17.32
N GLN A 101 -18.43 -13.21 -16.03
CA GLN A 101 -18.74 -14.35 -15.19
C GLN A 101 -20.12 -14.27 -14.53
N PHE A 102 -20.55 -13.07 -14.08
CA PHE A 102 -21.77 -12.90 -13.31
C PHE A 102 -22.98 -12.48 -14.13
N VAL A 103 -22.78 -11.81 -15.27
CA VAL A 103 -23.89 -11.34 -16.12
C VAL A 103 -23.97 -12.17 -17.39
N GLN A 104 -22.89 -12.24 -18.16
CA GLN A 104 -22.90 -12.90 -19.46
C GLN A 104 -23.11 -14.42 -19.35
N SER A 105 -22.72 -15.06 -18.25
CA SER A 105 -22.90 -16.51 -18.02
C SER A 105 -24.36 -16.97 -18.08
N TRP A 106 -25.30 -16.13 -17.66
CA TRP A 106 -26.74 -16.42 -17.72
C TRP A 106 -27.46 -15.56 -18.77
N TYR A 107 -27.09 -14.30 -18.94
CA TYR A 107 -27.78 -13.38 -19.85
C TYR A 107 -27.63 -13.81 -21.32
N SER A 108 -26.42 -14.26 -21.71
CA SER A 108 -26.17 -14.79 -23.08
C SER A 108 -26.97 -16.05 -23.39
N ARG A 109 -27.44 -16.78 -22.37
CA ARG A 109 -28.32 -17.95 -22.54
C ARG A 109 -29.77 -17.57 -22.80
N ILE A 110 -30.17 -16.35 -22.43
CA ILE A 110 -31.53 -15.84 -22.57
C ILE A 110 -31.67 -14.99 -23.83
N THR A 111 -30.73 -14.06 -24.07
CA THR A 111 -30.73 -13.17 -25.24
C THR A 111 -29.32 -12.89 -25.73
N THR A 112 -29.18 -12.59 -27.01
CA THR A 112 -27.92 -12.18 -27.65
C THR A 112 -27.72 -10.66 -27.64
N ASP A 113 -28.69 -9.90 -27.12
CA ASP A 113 -28.55 -8.46 -26.99
C ASP A 113 -27.41 -8.11 -26.03
N SER A 114 -26.66 -7.05 -26.33
CA SER A 114 -25.56 -6.53 -25.50
C SER A 114 -25.89 -5.16 -24.89
N ASP A 115 -27.10 -4.64 -25.14
CA ASP A 115 -27.53 -3.32 -24.67
C ASP A 115 -27.60 -3.28 -23.14
N PHE A 116 -28.07 -4.35 -22.49
CA PHE A 116 -28.06 -4.44 -21.01
C PHE A 116 -26.65 -4.34 -20.40
N VAL A 117 -25.66 -5.00 -20.99
CA VAL A 117 -24.26 -4.94 -20.52
C VAL A 117 -23.70 -3.53 -20.75
N SER A 118 -24.07 -2.90 -21.86
CA SER A 118 -23.65 -1.54 -22.19
C SER A 118 -24.22 -0.51 -21.19
N GLU A 119 -25.49 -0.65 -20.81
CA GLU A 119 -26.11 0.20 -19.78
C GLU A 119 -25.44 0.01 -18.40
N ILE A 120 -25.12 -1.22 -18.00
CA ILE A 120 -24.38 -1.45 -16.73
C ILE A 120 -23.03 -0.73 -16.75
N VAL A 121 -22.29 -0.79 -17.88
CA VAL A 121 -21.01 -0.10 -18.02
C VAL A 121 -21.20 1.43 -17.95
N LEU A 122 -22.27 1.98 -18.52
CA LEU A 122 -22.59 3.41 -18.43
C LEU A 122 -22.91 3.84 -17.00
N ILE A 123 -23.70 3.06 -16.25
CA ILE A 123 -24.01 3.33 -14.84
C ILE A 123 -22.71 3.29 -14.00
N ILE A 124 -21.87 2.27 -14.19
CA ILE A 124 -20.57 2.18 -13.51
C ILE A 124 -19.68 3.38 -13.87
N ALA A 125 -19.67 3.82 -15.13
CA ALA A 125 -18.92 4.99 -15.56
C ALA A 125 -19.42 6.27 -14.87
N HIS A 126 -20.75 6.44 -14.71
CA HIS A 126 -21.30 7.58 -13.98
C HIS A 126 -20.89 7.54 -12.50
N CYS A 127 -21.04 6.40 -11.84
CA CYS A 127 -20.69 6.23 -10.43
C CYS A 127 -19.18 6.45 -10.18
N THR A 128 -18.31 5.89 -11.02
CA THR A 128 -16.85 6.01 -10.88
C THR A 128 -16.37 7.44 -11.08
N ARG A 129 -16.93 8.18 -12.04
CA ARG A 129 -16.65 9.61 -12.22
C ARG A 129 -17.13 10.44 -11.03
N GLY A 130 -18.35 10.19 -10.53
CA GLY A 130 -18.87 10.88 -9.35
C GLY A 130 -17.99 10.65 -8.11
N ILE A 131 -17.50 9.42 -7.92
CA ILE A 131 -16.54 9.09 -6.87
C ILE A 131 -15.20 9.78 -7.11
N GLU A 132 -14.69 9.83 -8.35
CA GLU A 132 -13.43 10.52 -8.67
C GLU A 132 -13.51 12.02 -8.40
N GLU A 133 -14.61 12.68 -8.80
CA GLU A 133 -14.85 14.09 -8.52
C GLU A 133 -14.82 14.36 -7.02
N ARG A 134 -15.52 13.54 -6.23
CA ARG A 134 -15.49 13.61 -4.77
C ARG A 134 -14.08 13.37 -4.22
N LEU A 135 -13.37 12.36 -4.71
CA LEU A 135 -12.00 12.03 -4.29
C LEU A 135 -11.02 13.18 -4.56
N ARG A 136 -11.21 13.94 -5.65
CA ARG A 136 -10.42 15.15 -5.93
C ARG A 136 -10.68 16.29 -4.95
N HIS A 137 -11.84 16.29 -4.28
CA HIS A 137 -12.15 17.24 -3.21
C HIS A 137 -11.62 16.81 -1.85
N VAL A 138 -11.44 15.50 -1.62
CA VAL A 138 -10.86 14.96 -0.39
C VAL A 138 -9.37 15.29 -0.30
N ASP A 139 -8.97 15.86 0.84
CA ASP A 139 -7.56 16.10 1.17
C ASP A 139 -6.88 14.77 1.57
N LEU A 140 -6.50 13.97 0.57
CA LEU A 140 -5.83 12.67 0.73
C LEU A 140 -4.56 12.75 1.60
N GLU A 141 -3.84 13.87 1.53
CA GLU A 141 -2.68 14.12 2.37
C GLU A 141 -3.03 14.16 3.87
N SER A 142 -4.14 14.80 4.25
CA SER A 142 -4.62 14.81 5.63
C SER A 142 -5.15 13.44 6.06
N LEU A 143 -5.93 12.81 5.18
CA LEU A 143 -6.53 11.51 5.47
C LEU A 143 -5.47 10.43 5.71
N LEU A 144 -4.44 10.35 4.86
CA LEU A 144 -3.40 9.32 4.93
C LEU A 144 -2.33 9.59 6.01
N LEU A 145 -2.02 10.86 6.30
CA LEU A 145 -0.90 11.20 7.20
C LEU A 145 -1.34 11.64 8.60
N ASP A 146 -2.60 12.02 8.79
CA ASP A 146 -3.09 12.48 10.09
C ASP A 146 -4.20 11.57 10.61
N GLU A 147 -5.31 11.46 9.87
CA GLU A 147 -6.53 10.84 10.40
C GLU A 147 -6.48 9.31 10.45
N LEU A 148 -6.02 8.65 9.39
CA LEU A 148 -5.84 7.19 9.41
C LEU A 148 -4.76 6.76 10.43
N PRO A 149 -3.57 7.40 10.49
CA PRO A 149 -2.60 7.10 11.53
C PRO A 149 -3.12 7.37 12.94
N LEU A 150 -3.99 8.36 13.15
CA LEU A 150 -4.66 8.58 14.44
C LEU A 150 -5.53 7.37 14.83
N VAL A 151 -6.33 6.85 13.91
CA VAL A 151 -7.16 5.65 14.17
C VAL A 151 -6.28 4.44 14.48
N ILE A 152 -5.21 4.22 13.70
CA ILE A 152 -4.25 3.13 13.90
C ILE A 152 -3.52 3.26 15.24
N LYS A 153 -2.96 4.42 15.55
CA LYS A 153 -2.28 4.72 16.83
C LYS A 153 -3.18 4.41 18.01
N ALA A 154 -4.41 4.88 17.92
CA ALA A 154 -5.36 4.75 19.02
C ALA A 154 -5.87 3.29 19.17
N HIS A 155 -5.88 2.51 18.08
CA HIS A 155 -6.03 1.05 18.12
C HIS A 155 -4.82 0.38 18.77
N ILE A 156 -3.58 0.69 18.34
CA ILE A 156 -2.35 0.13 18.92
C ILE A 156 -2.28 0.40 20.42
N SER A 157 -2.61 1.62 20.88
CA SER A 157 -2.62 1.94 22.31
C SER A 157 -3.66 1.13 23.08
N ALA A 158 -4.84 0.89 22.49
CA ALA A 158 -5.89 0.11 23.12
C ALA A 158 -5.51 -1.38 23.18
N VAL A 159 -4.87 -1.93 22.14
CA VAL A 159 -4.35 -3.31 22.15
C VAL A 159 -3.23 -3.46 23.18
N GLN A 160 -2.29 -2.51 23.24
CA GLN A 160 -1.22 -2.52 24.24
C GLN A 160 -1.78 -2.49 25.66
N THR A 161 -2.69 -1.56 25.94
CA THR A 161 -3.37 -1.45 27.25
C THR A 161 -4.14 -2.73 27.61
N ALA A 162 -4.86 -3.32 26.64
CA ALA A 162 -5.56 -4.58 26.86
C ALA A 162 -4.60 -5.75 27.10
N SER A 163 -3.48 -5.81 26.37
CA SER A 163 -2.47 -6.85 26.53
C SER A 163 -1.78 -6.77 27.88
N ASP A 164 -1.43 -5.55 28.32
CA ASP A 164 -0.81 -5.29 29.62
C ASP A 164 -1.77 -5.67 30.76
N ALA A 165 -3.05 -5.26 30.67
CA ALA A 165 -4.07 -5.63 31.65
C ALA A 165 -4.33 -7.15 31.70
N SER A 166 -4.39 -7.82 30.54
CA SER A 166 -4.51 -9.28 30.48
C SER A 166 -3.30 -9.98 31.13
N CYS A 167 -2.08 -9.44 30.96
CA CYS A 167 -0.87 -9.95 31.58
C CYS A 167 -0.90 -9.80 33.11
N GLU A 168 -1.26 -8.61 33.61
CA GLU A 168 -1.41 -8.35 35.04
C GLU A 168 -2.45 -9.26 35.70
N GLN A 169 -3.59 -9.47 35.03
CA GLN A 169 -4.66 -10.32 35.53
C GLN A 169 -4.26 -11.81 35.59
N GLN A 170 -3.46 -12.28 34.62
CA GLN A 170 -2.86 -13.63 34.65
C GLN A 170 -1.88 -13.78 35.82
N CYS A 171 -1.06 -12.76 36.09
CA CYS A 171 -0.16 -12.76 37.25
C CYS A 171 -0.92 -12.72 38.59
N ALA A 172 -2.09 -12.08 38.64
CA ALA A 172 -2.92 -11.95 39.83
C ALA A 172 -3.81 -13.19 40.14
N HIS A 173 -3.68 -14.30 39.39
CA HIS A 173 -4.50 -15.51 39.51
C HIS A 173 -6.02 -15.28 39.43
N ALA A 174 -6.45 -14.18 38.83
CA ALA A 174 -7.86 -13.93 38.50
C ALA A 174 -8.24 -14.66 37.21
N GLN A 175 -9.55 -14.85 36.97
CA GLN A 175 -10.05 -15.42 35.70
C GLN A 175 -9.47 -14.60 34.53
N PRO A 176 -8.77 -15.21 33.56
CA PRO A 176 -8.17 -14.47 32.46
C PRO A 176 -9.25 -13.90 31.55
N ALA A 177 -9.44 -12.58 31.57
CA ALA A 177 -10.29 -11.90 30.60
C ALA A 177 -9.61 -11.95 29.22
N SER A 178 -10.38 -12.25 28.18
CA SER A 178 -9.86 -12.23 26.80
C SER A 178 -9.48 -10.80 26.41
N ILE A 179 -8.40 -10.64 25.62
CA ILE A 179 -7.97 -9.33 25.12
C ILE A 179 -9.12 -8.61 24.42
N ALA A 180 -9.93 -9.36 23.65
CA ALA A 180 -11.16 -8.86 23.01
C ALA A 180 -12.15 -8.22 23.99
N SER A 181 -12.38 -8.81 25.17
CA SER A 181 -13.31 -8.28 26.19
C SER A 181 -12.84 -6.96 26.79
N ILE A 182 -11.55 -6.85 27.09
CA ILE A 182 -10.95 -5.62 27.61
C ILE A 182 -10.95 -4.56 26.52
N TYR A 183 -10.57 -4.93 25.29
CA TYR A 183 -10.55 -4.02 24.15
C TYR A 183 -11.94 -3.46 23.84
N HIS A 184 -12.99 -4.29 23.81
CA HIS A 184 -14.36 -3.84 23.59
C HIS A 184 -14.84 -2.89 24.69
N SER A 185 -14.38 -3.08 25.93
CA SER A 185 -14.66 -2.16 27.03
C SER A 185 -13.97 -0.80 26.86
N LEU A 186 -12.78 -0.78 26.26
CA LEU A 186 -12.06 0.46 25.91
C LEU A 186 -12.68 1.17 24.71
N ARG A 187 -13.23 0.42 23.75
CA ARG A 187 -13.76 0.93 22.47
C ARG A 187 -15.06 0.22 22.08
N PRO A 188 -16.18 0.54 22.74
CA PRO A 188 -17.46 -0.07 22.41
C PRO A 188 -17.93 0.44 21.03
N HIS A 189 -18.34 -0.49 20.17
CA HIS A 189 -18.96 -0.19 18.88
C HIS A 189 -20.26 -0.98 18.71
N LYS A 190 -21.34 -0.31 18.28
CA LYS A 190 -22.69 -0.91 18.20
C LYS A 190 -22.75 -2.10 17.23
N ALA A 191 -22.07 -1.99 16.09
CA ALA A 191 -22.03 -3.08 15.11
C ALA A 191 -21.32 -4.34 15.60
N LEU A 192 -20.46 -4.22 16.62
CA LEU A 192 -19.60 -5.32 17.11
C LEU A 192 -19.99 -5.79 18.52
N SER A 193 -21.11 -5.29 19.05
CA SER A 193 -21.72 -5.78 20.29
C SER A 193 -22.81 -6.79 19.96
N PRO A 194 -23.00 -7.90 20.70
CA PRO A 194 -22.23 -8.40 21.85
C PRO A 194 -20.92 -9.08 21.44
N LEU A 195 -20.05 -9.39 22.42
CA LEU A 195 -18.82 -10.15 22.16
C LEU A 195 -19.13 -11.59 21.74
N PRO A 196 -18.38 -12.17 20.77
CA PRO A 196 -18.54 -13.55 20.34
C PRO A 196 -17.93 -14.52 21.38
N ILE A 197 -18.71 -14.87 22.39
CA ILE A 197 -18.33 -15.85 23.42
C ILE A 197 -19.05 -17.18 23.16
N ASP A 198 -20.34 -17.10 22.86
CA ASP A 198 -21.23 -18.23 22.57
C ASP A 198 -21.79 -18.15 21.15
N ASP A 199 -22.20 -19.28 20.57
CA ASP A 199 -22.82 -19.34 19.24
C ASP A 199 -24.00 -18.36 19.11
N ALA A 200 -24.83 -18.23 20.16
CA ALA A 200 -25.93 -17.27 20.18
C ALA A 200 -25.45 -15.81 20.10
N THR A 201 -24.36 -15.47 20.81
CA THR A 201 -23.77 -14.12 20.76
C THR A 201 -23.09 -13.83 19.42
N THR A 202 -22.51 -14.85 18.77
CA THR A 202 -21.92 -14.70 17.43
C THR A 202 -22.98 -14.44 16.37
N LEU A 203 -24.17 -15.06 16.50
CA LEU A 203 -25.30 -14.80 15.61
C LEU A 203 -25.85 -13.38 15.83
N ALA A 204 -26.01 -12.96 17.08
CA ALA A 204 -26.44 -11.60 17.40
C ALA A 204 -25.44 -10.53 16.93
N GLU A 205 -24.12 -10.79 17.03
CA GLU A 205 -23.09 -9.93 16.45
C GLU A 205 -23.27 -9.83 14.93
N ARG A 206 -23.45 -10.97 14.24
CA ARG A 206 -23.65 -10.99 12.78
C ARG A 206 -24.89 -10.23 12.34
N GLU A 207 -25.99 -10.33 13.07
CA GLU A 207 -27.22 -9.58 12.82
C GLU A 207 -26.97 -8.06 12.97
N ASN A 208 -26.26 -7.64 14.02
CA ASN A 208 -25.89 -6.24 14.21
C ASN A 208 -24.91 -5.72 13.15
N GLU A 209 -23.99 -6.57 12.67
CA GLU A 209 -23.11 -6.27 11.55
C GLU A 209 -23.89 -6.10 10.25
N SER A 210 -24.87 -6.98 9.96
CA SER A 210 -25.72 -6.85 8.79
C SER A 210 -26.54 -5.56 8.85
N ASP A 211 -27.18 -5.28 9.99
CA ASP A 211 -28.00 -4.09 10.18
C ASP A 211 -27.18 -2.80 10.01
N TRP A 212 -25.98 -2.74 10.61
CA TRP A 212 -25.08 -1.61 10.43
C TRP A 212 -24.63 -1.44 8.98
N SER A 213 -24.31 -2.54 8.29
CA SER A 213 -23.89 -2.49 6.89
C SER A 213 -25.01 -2.04 5.95
N GLN A 214 -26.25 -2.46 6.19
CA GLN A 214 -27.44 -2.01 5.45
C GLN A 214 -27.71 -0.51 5.72
N LEU A 215 -27.60 -0.06 6.97
CA LEU A 215 -27.76 1.35 7.33
C LEU A 215 -26.68 2.23 6.67
N LEU A 216 -25.45 1.74 6.58
CA LEU A 216 -24.35 2.45 5.94
C LEU A 216 -24.58 2.57 4.43
N VAL A 217 -24.88 1.46 3.76
CA VAL A 217 -25.03 1.40 2.31
C VAL A 217 -26.30 2.13 1.84
N SER A 218 -27.41 1.99 2.56
CA SER A 218 -28.66 2.70 2.24
C SER A 218 -28.51 4.22 2.24
N ARG A 219 -27.58 4.76 3.04
CA ARG A 219 -27.25 6.19 3.04
C ARG A 219 -26.27 6.59 1.94
N ILE A 220 -25.40 5.70 1.49
CA ILE A 220 -24.39 5.97 0.45
C ILE A 220 -24.99 5.87 -0.96
N ILE A 221 -25.88 4.89 -1.20
CA ILE A 221 -26.44 4.65 -2.55
C ILE A 221 -27.06 5.89 -3.19
N PRO A 222 -27.92 6.67 -2.50
CA PRO A 222 -28.51 7.87 -3.06
C PRO A 222 -27.51 8.96 -3.44
N LEU A 223 -26.29 8.92 -2.85
CA LEU A 223 -25.23 9.90 -3.12
C LEU A 223 -24.30 9.49 -4.26
N VAL A 224 -24.30 8.20 -4.64
CA VAL A 224 -23.40 7.64 -5.67
C VAL A 224 -24.16 7.33 -6.97
N LEU A 225 -25.39 6.84 -6.86
CA LEU A 225 -26.17 6.37 -8.01
C LEU A 225 -26.87 7.56 -8.74
N PRO A 226 -26.97 7.53 -10.08
CA PRO A 226 -27.78 8.50 -10.81
C PRO A 226 -29.23 8.56 -10.31
N PRO A 227 -29.87 9.74 -10.31
CA PRO A 227 -31.25 9.89 -9.85
C PRO A 227 -32.25 9.12 -10.72
N GLU A 228 -31.92 8.88 -12.00
CA GLU A 228 -32.75 8.09 -12.92
C GLU A 228 -32.85 6.63 -12.48
N ASP A 229 -31.73 6.05 -12.04
CA ASP A 229 -31.65 4.65 -11.61
C ASP A 229 -32.16 4.44 -10.18
N LEU A 230 -32.14 5.49 -9.34
CA LEU A 230 -32.70 5.45 -7.98
C LEU A 230 -34.22 5.21 -7.98
N VAL A 231 -34.91 5.59 -9.07
CA VAL A 231 -36.35 5.35 -9.24
C VAL A 231 -36.66 3.85 -9.34
N ASN A 232 -35.70 3.03 -9.78
CA ASN A 232 -35.90 1.60 -9.93
C ASN A 232 -35.74 0.88 -8.56
N PRO A 233 -36.84 0.39 -7.95
CA PRO A 233 -36.78 -0.22 -6.62
C PRO A 233 -36.01 -1.54 -6.63
N CYS A 234 -36.06 -2.30 -7.72
CA CYS A 234 -35.37 -3.59 -7.84
C CYS A 234 -33.85 -3.40 -7.86
N LEU A 235 -33.38 -2.38 -8.58
CA LEU A 235 -31.97 -2.04 -8.63
C LEU A 235 -31.50 -1.57 -7.25
N ASN A 236 -32.24 -0.68 -6.60
CA ASN A 236 -31.86 -0.18 -5.27
C ASN A 236 -31.74 -1.30 -4.23
N VAL A 237 -32.73 -2.21 -4.16
CA VAL A 237 -32.68 -3.36 -3.24
C VAL A 237 -31.51 -4.28 -3.56
N LEU A 238 -31.29 -4.63 -4.83
CA LEU A 238 -30.23 -5.55 -5.24
C LEU A 238 -28.84 -4.95 -5.03
N VAL A 239 -28.65 -3.68 -5.39
CA VAL A 239 -27.39 -2.96 -5.18
C VAL A 239 -27.15 -2.79 -3.69
N SER A 240 -28.15 -2.39 -2.90
CA SER A 240 -28.03 -2.29 -1.44
C SER A 240 -27.60 -3.59 -0.81
N GLU A 241 -28.26 -4.70 -1.14
CA GLU A 241 -27.95 -6.02 -0.60
C GLU A 241 -26.54 -6.48 -0.99
N ILE A 242 -26.14 -6.28 -2.25
CA ILE A 242 -24.79 -6.65 -2.71
C ILE A 242 -23.73 -5.83 -1.97
N PHE A 243 -23.90 -4.50 -1.89
CA PHE A 243 -22.90 -3.66 -1.23
C PHE A 243 -22.85 -3.90 0.28
N SER A 244 -23.99 -4.12 0.95
CA SER A 244 -24.02 -4.39 2.41
C SER A 244 -23.43 -5.76 2.74
N GLU A 245 -23.95 -6.82 2.13
CA GLU A 245 -23.60 -8.20 2.48
C GLU A 245 -22.28 -8.65 1.86
N MET A 246 -22.07 -8.40 0.56
CA MET A 246 -20.90 -8.91 -0.15
C MET A 246 -19.65 -8.08 0.11
N ILE A 247 -19.79 -6.75 0.12
CA ILE A 247 -18.64 -5.84 0.20
C ILE A 247 -18.37 -5.47 1.66
N VAL A 248 -19.31 -4.78 2.32
CA VAL A 248 -19.07 -4.27 3.67
C VAL A 248 -18.93 -5.44 4.66
N ARG A 249 -19.93 -6.31 4.78
CA ARG A 249 -19.90 -7.39 5.78
C ARG A 249 -18.86 -8.47 5.44
N ASN A 250 -18.99 -9.16 4.30
CA ASN A 250 -18.13 -10.29 3.98
C ASN A 250 -16.68 -9.87 3.62
N ALA A 251 -16.50 -8.90 2.72
CA ALA A 251 -15.15 -8.53 2.28
C ALA A 251 -14.40 -7.68 3.33
N VAL A 252 -15.02 -6.65 3.90
CA VAL A 252 -14.35 -5.77 4.88
C VAL A 252 -14.35 -6.39 6.27
N LEU A 253 -15.52 -6.71 6.86
CA LEU A 253 -15.55 -7.20 8.24
C LEU A 253 -15.05 -8.64 8.40
N GLU A 254 -15.50 -9.60 7.59
CA GLU A 254 -15.14 -11.01 7.82
C GLU A 254 -13.75 -11.37 7.28
N LYS A 255 -13.47 -11.04 6.02
CA LYS A 255 -12.22 -11.44 5.36
C LYS A 255 -11.05 -10.52 5.71
N SER A 256 -11.22 -9.21 5.63
CA SER A 256 -10.12 -8.25 5.87
C SER A 256 -9.71 -8.15 7.33
N SER A 257 -10.58 -8.52 8.28
CA SER A 257 -10.21 -8.57 9.70
C SER A 257 -9.26 -9.73 10.04
N GLN A 258 -9.16 -10.73 9.16
CA GLN A 258 -8.29 -11.88 9.40
C GLN A 258 -6.81 -11.45 9.45
N PRO A 259 -6.07 -11.79 10.52
CA PRO A 259 -4.68 -11.36 10.71
C PRO A 259 -3.76 -11.68 9.53
N TRP A 260 -3.89 -12.90 8.99
CA TRP A 260 -3.05 -13.37 7.88
C TRP A 260 -3.25 -12.54 6.61
N LEU A 261 -4.47 -12.05 6.35
CA LEU A 261 -4.77 -11.25 5.17
C LEU A 261 -4.20 -9.83 5.31
N LEU A 262 -4.22 -9.26 6.52
CA LEU A 262 -3.55 -7.99 6.81
C LEU A 262 -2.03 -8.08 6.57
N TRP A 263 -1.38 -9.14 7.05
CA TRP A 263 0.06 -9.35 6.84
C TRP A 263 0.40 -9.59 5.36
N GLU A 264 -0.42 -10.36 4.63
CA GLU A 264 -0.27 -10.53 3.19
C GLU A 264 -0.43 -9.20 2.46
N GLY A 265 -1.44 -8.41 2.82
CA GLY A 265 -1.69 -7.07 2.29
C GLY A 265 -0.48 -6.14 2.46
N VAL A 266 0.06 -6.05 3.67
CA VAL A 266 1.28 -5.27 3.96
C VAL A 266 2.45 -5.74 3.09
N THR A 267 2.63 -7.06 2.97
CA THR A 267 3.70 -7.66 2.14
C THR A 267 3.57 -7.27 0.67
N LYS A 268 2.35 -7.37 0.12
CA LYS A 268 2.06 -7.00 -1.28
C LYS A 268 2.29 -5.51 -1.51
N VAL A 269 1.82 -4.65 -0.61
CA VAL A 269 2.04 -3.19 -0.68
C VAL A 269 3.52 -2.84 -0.65
N ILE A 270 4.31 -3.51 0.21
CA ILE A 270 5.77 -3.30 0.25
C ILE A 270 6.41 -3.63 -1.10
N TYR A 271 6.06 -4.77 -1.71
CA TYR A 271 6.65 -5.20 -2.97
C TYR A 271 6.17 -4.39 -4.18
N THR A 272 4.94 -3.84 -4.17
CA THR A 272 4.50 -2.93 -5.23
C THR A 272 5.22 -1.58 -5.15
N LEU A 273 5.47 -1.07 -3.94
CA LEU A 273 6.23 0.16 -3.74
C LEU A 273 7.74 -0.01 -3.99
N ARG A 274 8.27 -1.23 -3.81
CA ARG A 274 9.66 -1.59 -4.12
C ARG A 274 9.75 -2.89 -4.93
N PRO A 275 9.60 -2.83 -6.27
CA PRO A 275 9.69 -4.04 -7.10
C PRO A 275 11.08 -4.69 -7.06
N VAL A 276 12.13 -3.92 -6.75
CA VAL A 276 13.52 -4.41 -6.64
C VAL A 276 13.73 -5.36 -5.45
N ALA A 277 12.86 -5.30 -4.43
CA ALA A 277 12.98 -6.11 -3.22
C ALA A 277 12.18 -7.43 -3.30
N GLN A 278 11.59 -7.79 -4.44
CA GLN A 278 10.89 -9.07 -4.54
C GLN A 278 11.90 -10.23 -4.36
N PRO A 279 11.73 -11.11 -3.36
CA PRO A 279 12.50 -12.33 -3.31
C PRO A 279 12.11 -13.14 -4.55
N ARG A 280 13.08 -13.40 -5.42
CA ARG A 280 12.93 -14.27 -6.59
C ARG A 280 12.35 -15.59 -6.07
N MET A 281 11.08 -15.89 -6.36
CA MET A 281 10.49 -17.18 -6.03
C MET A 281 11.45 -18.25 -6.55
N GLU A 282 11.90 -19.13 -5.64
CA GLU A 282 12.66 -20.32 -5.97
C GLU A 282 11.77 -21.26 -6.78
N THR A 283 11.52 -20.93 -8.04
CA THR A 283 11.12 -21.91 -9.05
C THR A 283 12.25 -22.92 -9.13
N ALA A 284 11.94 -24.11 -8.63
CA ALA A 284 12.68 -25.35 -8.64
C ALA A 284 13.90 -25.38 -9.59
N ALA A 285 15.06 -25.70 -8.99
CA ALA A 285 16.11 -26.49 -9.60
C ALA A 285 16.58 -26.04 -11.00
N SER A 286 17.27 -24.90 -11.08
CA SER A 286 18.24 -24.68 -12.15
C SER A 286 19.61 -24.38 -11.58
N SER A 287 20.45 -25.42 -11.65
CA SER A 287 21.90 -25.42 -11.44
C SER A 287 22.39 -24.74 -10.16
N ILE A 288 22.16 -25.39 -9.02
CA ILE A 288 23.22 -25.42 -8.00
C ILE A 288 24.48 -25.90 -8.74
N ASN A 289 25.47 -25.02 -8.86
CA ASN A 289 26.72 -25.31 -9.53
C ASN A 289 27.27 -26.63 -9.01
N ARG A 290 27.39 -27.63 -9.89
CA ARG A 290 27.98 -28.94 -9.53
C ARG A 290 29.38 -28.79 -8.91
N LEU A 291 30.07 -27.66 -9.13
CA LEU A 291 31.34 -27.35 -8.50
C LEU A 291 31.25 -27.01 -7.00
N ASP A 292 30.13 -26.48 -6.51
CA ASP A 292 29.91 -26.27 -5.06
C ASP A 292 29.62 -27.59 -4.35
N GLN A 293 28.87 -28.48 -5.00
CA GLN A 293 28.58 -29.82 -4.49
C GLN A 293 29.84 -30.69 -4.33
N TYR A 294 30.85 -30.48 -5.18
CA TYR A 294 32.15 -31.15 -5.08
C TYR A 294 33.20 -30.38 -4.28
N GLY A 295 32.85 -29.27 -3.61
CA GLY A 295 33.76 -28.53 -2.74
C GLY A 295 35.00 -27.96 -3.44
N LEU A 296 34.98 -27.83 -4.77
CA LEU A 296 36.13 -27.39 -5.57
C LEU A 296 36.30 -25.87 -5.57
N LEU A 297 35.31 -25.11 -5.10
CA LEU A 297 35.39 -23.66 -4.89
C LEU A 297 35.64 -23.26 -3.42
N ALA A 298 35.51 -24.21 -2.47
CA ALA A 298 35.74 -23.96 -1.05
C ALA A 298 37.22 -24.05 -0.61
N SER A 299 38.16 -24.35 -1.52
CA SER A 299 39.58 -24.58 -1.19
C SER A 299 40.56 -23.54 -1.74
N ALA A 300 40.08 -22.39 -2.23
CA ALA A 300 40.96 -21.33 -2.76
C ALA A 300 41.08 -20.08 -1.87
N GLU A 301 40.52 -20.08 -0.65
CA GLU A 301 40.68 -18.98 0.31
C GLU A 301 41.06 -19.50 1.71
N LYS A 302 42.28 -20.06 1.82
CA LYS A 302 43.02 -20.09 3.08
C LYS A 302 44.52 -20.24 2.83
N GLY A 303 45.07 -19.22 2.19
CA GLY A 303 46.50 -18.97 2.10
C GLY A 303 46.83 -17.64 2.76
N THR A 304 46.47 -17.45 4.04
CA THR A 304 47.03 -16.37 4.86
C THR A 304 48.51 -16.65 5.10
N GLY A 305 49.33 -16.33 4.10
CA GLY A 305 50.75 -16.10 4.25
C GLY A 305 50.93 -14.96 5.23
N ARG A 306 51.41 -15.29 6.43
CA ARG A 306 51.79 -14.36 7.47
C ARG A 306 53.03 -13.59 7.01
N GLU A 307 52.84 -12.53 6.22
CA GLU A 307 53.87 -11.50 6.05
C GLU A 307 53.91 -10.64 7.31
N THR A 308 54.94 -10.84 8.13
CA THR A 308 55.38 -9.87 9.13
C THR A 308 55.81 -8.58 8.43
N ARG A 309 54.87 -7.64 8.24
CA ARG A 309 55.17 -6.26 7.85
C ARG A 309 54.98 -5.36 9.07
N THR A 310 56.13 -5.00 9.65
CA THR A 310 56.45 -3.78 10.40
C THR A 310 55.28 -2.93 10.93
N THR A 311 55.22 -2.84 12.26
CA THR A 311 54.26 -2.12 13.11
C THR A 311 54.31 -0.58 13.05
N ALA A 312 54.86 0.02 11.99
CA ALA A 312 54.93 1.48 11.81
C ALA A 312 53.88 2.04 10.81
N GLY A 313 53.23 1.18 10.01
CA GLY A 313 52.25 1.61 9.00
C GLY A 313 50.80 1.70 9.48
N SER A 314 50.45 1.07 10.60
CA SER A 314 49.06 0.97 11.08
C SER A 314 48.48 2.30 11.60
N ALA A 315 49.32 3.16 12.19
CA ALA A 315 48.87 4.50 12.57
C ALA A 315 48.63 5.39 11.34
N MET A 316 49.48 5.27 10.31
CA MET A 316 49.35 6.05 9.08
C MET A 316 48.10 5.63 8.28
N THR A 317 47.76 4.34 8.23
CA THR A 317 46.53 3.87 7.58
C THR A 317 45.27 4.35 8.30
N ILE A 318 45.24 4.31 9.64
CA ILE A 318 44.12 4.83 10.45
C ILE A 318 43.93 6.34 10.24
N VAL A 319 45.03 7.11 10.20
CA VAL A 319 44.99 8.56 9.95
C VAL A 319 44.50 8.86 8.53
N THR A 320 44.93 8.09 7.52
CA THR A 320 44.47 8.28 6.13
C THR A 320 43.01 7.88 5.95
N GLU A 321 42.55 6.78 6.57
CA GLU A 321 41.14 6.36 6.53
C GLU A 321 40.23 7.36 7.26
N GLY A 322 40.69 7.89 8.40
CA GLY A 322 40.01 8.96 9.12
C GLY A 322 39.92 10.25 8.31
N PHE A 323 40.99 10.61 7.60
CA PHE A 323 41.02 11.78 6.71
C PHE A 323 40.02 11.63 5.55
N TRP A 324 40.03 10.50 4.84
CA TRP A 324 39.09 10.25 3.75
C TRP A 324 37.64 10.19 4.23
N SER A 325 37.39 9.61 5.41
CA SER A 325 36.07 9.60 6.04
C SER A 325 35.61 11.01 6.42
N CYS A 326 36.51 11.84 6.95
CA CYS A 326 36.24 13.23 7.30
C CYS A 326 35.97 14.06 6.04
N LEU A 327 36.77 13.89 4.99
CA LEU A 327 36.57 14.55 3.70
C LEU A 327 35.25 14.11 3.06
N GLN A 328 34.93 12.82 3.09
CA GLN A 328 33.66 12.30 2.61
C GLN A 328 32.49 12.87 3.42
N PHE A 329 32.62 12.96 4.74
CA PHE A 329 31.61 13.59 5.59
C PHE A 329 31.47 15.09 5.29
N ALA A 330 32.57 15.81 5.07
CA ALA A 330 32.56 17.22 4.70
C ALA A 330 31.91 17.45 3.32
N VAL A 331 32.22 16.61 2.33
CA VAL A 331 31.61 16.66 0.99
C VAL A 331 30.12 16.29 1.06
N LEU A 332 29.74 15.27 1.83
CA LEU A 332 28.35 14.87 2.01
C LEU A 332 27.55 15.96 2.74
N THR A 333 28.08 16.53 3.82
CA THR A 333 27.41 17.62 4.54
C THR A 333 27.28 18.87 3.67
N TRP A 334 28.31 19.23 2.90
CA TRP A 334 28.21 20.30 1.92
C TRP A 334 27.16 20.02 0.84
N ALA A 335 27.14 18.80 0.30
CA ALA A 335 26.16 18.39 -0.70
C ALA A 335 24.73 18.44 -0.13
N LEU A 336 24.51 17.93 1.08
CA LEU A 336 23.21 17.97 1.77
C LEU A 336 22.79 19.40 2.09
N LEU A 337 23.71 20.25 2.54
CA LEU A 337 23.42 21.66 2.80
C LEU A 337 23.05 22.38 1.51
N ARG A 338 23.81 22.14 0.43
CA ARG A 338 23.53 22.72 -0.89
C ARG A 338 22.19 22.26 -1.44
N THR A 339 21.87 20.97 -1.39
CA THR A 339 20.58 20.45 -1.84
C THR A 339 19.44 20.98 -0.98
N PHE A 340 19.62 21.09 0.34
CA PHE A 340 18.65 21.70 1.24
C PHE A 340 18.37 23.16 0.89
N VAL A 341 19.41 23.98 0.68
CA VAL A 341 19.25 25.38 0.29
C VAL A 341 18.57 25.52 -1.07
N VAL A 342 18.96 24.72 -2.06
CA VAL A 342 18.31 24.71 -3.38
C VAL A 342 16.84 24.28 -3.27
N ALA A 343 16.55 23.25 -2.47
CA ALA A 343 15.19 22.78 -2.25
C ALA A 343 14.33 23.83 -1.53
N LEU A 344 14.88 24.55 -0.55
CA LEU A 344 14.19 25.65 0.15
C LEU A 344 13.91 26.83 -0.80
N MET A 345 14.89 27.19 -1.65
CA MET A 345 14.70 28.20 -2.69
C MET A 345 13.61 27.80 -3.69
N GLN A 346 13.61 26.54 -4.14
CA GLN A 346 12.56 25.99 -5.00
C GLN A 346 11.20 25.95 -4.29
N ALA A 347 11.16 25.67 -2.99
CA ALA A 347 9.93 25.59 -2.22
C ALA A 347 9.19 26.94 -2.12
N SER A 348 9.91 28.06 -2.19
CA SER A 348 9.29 29.38 -2.29
C SER A 348 8.41 29.54 -3.55
N SER A 349 8.76 28.83 -4.63
CA SER A 349 8.08 28.85 -5.93
C SER A 349 6.91 27.86 -6.05
N ILE A 350 6.77 26.93 -5.09
CA ILE A 350 5.67 25.95 -5.10
C ILE A 350 4.39 26.65 -4.62
N PRO A 351 3.24 26.46 -5.32
CA PRO A 351 1.99 27.05 -4.89
C PRO A 351 1.60 26.60 -3.47
N PRO A 352 0.94 27.46 -2.68
CA PRO A 352 0.44 27.06 -1.36
C PRO A 352 -0.58 25.93 -1.49
N ARG A 353 -0.68 25.08 -0.46
CA ARG A 353 -1.66 24.00 -0.42
C ARG A 353 -3.06 24.63 -0.55
N PRO A 354 -3.92 24.13 -1.44
CA PRO A 354 -5.27 24.66 -1.56
C PRO A 354 -5.95 24.58 -0.19
N ARG A 355 -6.38 25.73 0.34
CA ARG A 355 -7.27 25.79 1.51
C ARG A 355 -8.60 25.23 1.05
N ARG A 356 -8.78 23.91 1.16
CA ARG A 356 -10.08 23.29 0.88
C ARG A 356 -10.97 23.56 2.08
N LEU A 357 -11.78 24.60 1.93
CA LEU A 357 -12.90 24.88 2.80
C LEU A 357 -13.77 23.61 2.80
N ASN A 358 -13.91 22.95 3.94
CA ASN A 358 -15.19 22.27 4.19
C ASN A 358 -16.25 23.35 3.99
N ALA A 359 -17.20 23.10 3.09
CA ALA A 359 -18.27 24.03 2.77
C ALA A 359 -18.88 24.52 4.09
N LYS A 360 -18.61 25.79 4.42
CA LYS A 360 -19.26 26.44 5.56
C LYS A 360 -20.75 26.52 5.21
N SER A 361 -21.57 25.97 6.10
CA SER A 361 -22.99 26.24 6.22
C SER A 361 -23.32 27.68 5.85
N SER A 362 -24.19 27.83 4.85
CA SER A 362 -24.68 29.14 4.44
C SER A 362 -25.88 29.56 5.29
N SER A 363 -25.86 30.85 5.68
CA SER A 363 -26.97 31.68 6.17
C SER A 363 -27.37 31.65 7.66
N SER A 364 -26.76 32.56 8.44
CA SER A 364 -27.42 33.22 9.59
C SER A 364 -26.86 34.66 9.72
N PRO A 365 -27.66 35.64 10.19
CA PRO A 365 -27.34 37.07 10.13
C PRO A 365 -26.30 37.48 11.18
N PRO A 366 -25.74 38.71 11.09
CA PRO A 366 -24.53 39.08 11.81
C PRO A 366 -24.89 39.56 13.21
N ASP A 367 -24.60 38.74 14.23
CA ASP A 367 -24.49 39.22 15.60
C ASP A 367 -23.20 38.72 16.26
N GLY A 368 -22.59 39.67 16.98
CA GLY A 368 -21.31 39.68 17.69
C GLY A 368 -20.64 38.35 18.07
N TYR A 369 -19.32 38.35 17.85
CA TYR A 369 -18.33 37.42 18.42
C TYR A 369 -18.44 35.95 17.99
N GLN A 370 -18.25 35.70 16.70
CA GLN A 370 -17.75 34.40 16.24
C GLN A 370 -16.32 34.58 15.75
N THR A 371 -15.35 34.08 16.54
CA THR A 371 -14.05 33.69 16.00
C THR A 371 -14.31 32.71 14.89
N SER A 372 -14.28 33.19 13.65
CA SER A 372 -14.11 32.37 12.46
C SER A 372 -12.78 31.62 12.62
N ARG A 373 -12.78 30.48 13.31
CA ARG A 373 -11.66 29.53 13.28
C ARG A 373 -11.66 28.95 11.87
N GLU A 374 -11.03 29.67 10.95
CA GLU A 374 -10.47 29.08 9.75
C GLU A 374 -9.59 27.92 10.21
N PHE A 375 -10.01 26.68 9.96
CA PHE A 375 -9.16 25.51 10.20
C PHE A 375 -7.99 25.60 9.22
N GLN A 376 -6.87 26.14 9.70
CA GLN A 376 -5.62 26.13 8.97
C GLN A 376 -5.16 24.68 8.83
N PRO A 377 -4.67 24.25 7.64
CA PRO A 377 -4.21 22.88 7.47
C PRO A 377 -3.08 22.59 8.46
N VAL A 378 -3.18 21.46 9.16
CA VAL A 378 -2.17 21.01 10.12
C VAL A 378 -0.84 20.84 9.36
N PRO A 379 0.27 21.42 9.86
CA PRO A 379 1.56 21.25 9.21
C PRO A 379 1.97 19.78 9.24
N ILE A 380 2.60 19.29 8.17
CA ILE A 380 2.85 17.85 7.97
C ILE A 380 3.66 17.22 9.11
N ILE A 381 4.57 18.00 9.71
CA ILE A 381 5.42 17.53 10.80
C ILE A 381 4.62 17.37 12.10
N ALA A 382 3.52 18.10 12.27
CA ALA A 382 2.64 17.98 13.42
C ALA A 382 1.57 16.89 13.26
N MET A 383 1.47 16.24 12.10
CA MET A 383 0.50 15.17 11.85
C MET A 383 0.81 13.90 12.65
N GLU A 384 -0.23 13.12 12.90
CA GLU A 384 -0.16 11.94 13.78
C GLU A 384 0.63 10.74 13.20
N LEU A 385 0.98 10.74 11.90
CA LEU A 385 1.82 9.69 11.31
C LEU A 385 3.12 9.46 12.08
N TRP A 386 3.81 10.53 12.50
CA TRP A 386 5.10 10.42 13.17
C TRP A 386 4.95 9.80 14.56
N ASN A 387 3.89 10.17 15.27
CA ASN A 387 3.54 9.59 16.56
C ASN A 387 3.14 8.12 16.42
N CYS A 388 2.32 7.81 15.42
CA CYS A 388 1.92 6.44 15.09
C CYS A 388 3.13 5.56 14.76
N LEU A 389 4.06 6.05 13.94
CA LEU A 389 5.29 5.31 13.60
C LEU A 389 6.19 5.15 14.83
N GLY A 390 6.32 6.17 15.67
CA GLY A 390 7.05 6.11 16.92
C GLY A 390 6.46 5.09 17.90
N GLN A 391 5.14 4.93 17.95
CA GLN A 391 4.48 3.94 18.78
C GLN A 391 4.54 2.53 18.17
N LEU A 392 4.33 2.38 16.87
CA LEU A 392 4.43 1.10 16.16
C LEU A 392 5.84 0.52 16.27
N THR A 393 6.86 1.37 16.19
CA THR A 393 8.25 0.97 16.41
C THR A 393 8.64 0.99 17.88
N CYS A 394 7.74 1.23 18.84
CA CYS A 394 8.09 1.34 20.27
C CYS A 394 9.33 2.23 20.52
N LEU A 395 9.53 3.26 19.69
CA LEU A 395 10.76 4.05 19.64
C LEU A 395 11.00 4.76 20.96
N GLN A 396 9.93 5.15 21.64
CA GLN A 396 9.96 5.78 22.96
C GLN A 396 10.57 4.86 24.03
N TYR A 397 10.30 3.55 23.96
CA TYR A 397 10.82 2.58 24.92
C TYR A 397 12.28 2.21 24.63
N ARG A 398 12.65 2.07 23.35
CA ARG A 398 14.00 1.66 22.95
C ARG A 398 15.00 2.82 22.93
N MET A 399 14.58 3.97 22.43
CA MET A 399 15.44 5.14 22.21
C MET A 399 14.75 6.43 22.66
N PRO A 400 14.53 6.62 23.97
CA PRO A 400 13.89 7.83 24.50
C PRO A 400 14.68 9.11 24.21
N TRP A 401 16.00 9.00 24.04
CA TRP A 401 16.85 10.12 23.65
C TRP A 401 16.54 10.59 22.21
N LEU A 402 16.31 9.65 21.29
CA LEU A 402 16.03 9.96 19.89
C LEU A 402 14.65 10.61 19.76
N THR A 403 13.65 10.07 20.46
CA THR A 403 12.31 10.68 20.48
C THR A 403 12.34 12.07 21.11
N GLY A 404 13.11 12.28 22.19
CA GLY A 404 13.33 13.59 22.78
C GLY A 404 13.99 14.60 21.83
N ILE A 405 15.04 14.17 21.10
CA ILE A 405 15.71 15.01 20.10
C ILE A 405 14.76 15.33 18.94
N LEU A 406 14.01 14.35 18.43
CA LEU A 406 13.05 14.56 17.34
C LEU A 406 11.91 15.49 17.77
N ALA A 407 11.40 15.35 18.99
CA ALA A 407 10.38 16.24 19.54
C ALA A 407 10.91 17.67 19.73
N LEU A 408 12.15 17.82 20.22
CA LEU A 408 12.80 19.13 20.31
C LEU A 408 13.02 19.74 18.93
N LEU A 409 13.46 18.94 17.95
CA LEU A 409 13.64 19.38 16.57
C LEU A 409 12.30 19.80 15.95
N GLN A 410 11.24 19.02 16.15
CA GLN A 410 9.87 19.36 15.73
C GLN A 410 9.43 20.68 16.35
N TRP A 411 9.61 20.85 17.67
CA TRP A 411 9.27 22.08 18.36
C TRP A 411 10.09 23.27 17.86
N GLN A 412 11.40 23.12 17.68
CA GLN A 412 12.28 24.16 17.12
C GLN A 412 11.89 24.52 15.69
N LEU A 413 11.43 23.55 14.91
CA LEU A 413 11.07 23.77 13.52
C LEU A 413 9.69 24.43 13.37
N MET A 414 8.80 24.24 14.35
CA MET A 414 7.49 24.89 14.43
C MET A 414 7.55 26.29 15.08
N HIS A 415 8.28 26.44 16.19
CA HIS A 415 8.31 27.66 17.00
C HIS A 415 9.61 28.48 16.87
N GLY A 416 10.60 27.97 16.13
CA GLY A 416 11.88 28.64 15.97
C GLY A 416 11.86 29.86 15.06
N PRO A 417 12.96 30.63 15.04
CA PRO A 417 13.09 31.83 14.23
C PRO A 417 12.97 31.48 12.74
N GLY A 418 11.95 32.02 12.08
CA GLY A 418 11.67 31.79 10.66
C GLY A 418 10.49 30.86 10.36
N GLN A 419 9.86 30.23 11.36
CA GLN A 419 8.63 29.42 11.23
C GLN A 419 8.64 28.53 9.96
N LEU A 420 9.74 27.80 9.75
CA LEU A 420 10.01 27.11 8.48
C LEU A 420 9.03 25.96 8.19
N CYS A 421 8.31 25.48 9.21
CA CYS A 421 7.27 24.44 9.10
C CYS A 421 5.93 24.83 9.72
N SER A 422 5.62 26.12 9.82
CA SER A 422 4.22 26.51 10.03
C SER A 422 3.37 26.07 8.83
N SER A 423 2.05 26.00 9.01
CA SER A 423 1.09 25.71 7.94
C SER A 423 1.40 26.54 6.68
N ASN A 424 1.60 25.88 5.53
CA ASN A 424 1.99 26.49 4.24
C ASN A 424 3.38 27.15 4.17
N SER A 425 4.27 26.90 5.12
CA SER A 425 5.64 27.38 5.06
C SER A 425 6.45 26.70 3.94
N ALA A 426 7.67 27.18 3.67
CA ALA A 426 8.48 26.66 2.57
C ALA A 426 8.77 25.15 2.73
N LEU A 427 9.15 24.69 3.92
CA LEU A 427 9.44 23.28 4.12
C LEU A 427 8.17 22.42 4.09
N ASP A 428 7.05 22.92 4.63
CA ASP A 428 5.74 22.25 4.57
C ASP A 428 5.29 22.05 3.12
N ARG A 429 5.41 23.08 2.26
CA ARG A 429 5.14 22.99 0.81
C ARG A 429 6.06 22.00 0.10
N LEU A 430 7.35 21.98 0.47
CA LEU A 430 8.30 21.04 -0.10
C LEU A 430 7.94 19.59 0.28
N MET A 431 7.61 19.35 1.54
CA MET A 431 7.20 18.03 2.04
C MET A 431 5.91 17.58 1.36
N SER A 432 4.89 18.43 1.30
CA SER A 432 3.64 18.15 0.58
C SER A 432 3.93 17.80 -0.89
N ALA A 433 4.75 18.60 -1.58
CA ALA A 433 5.08 18.33 -2.99
C ALA A 433 5.86 17.03 -3.18
N GLN A 434 6.76 16.65 -2.26
CA GLN A 434 7.47 15.38 -2.34
C GLN A 434 6.55 14.19 -2.03
N ILE A 435 5.65 14.33 -1.06
CA ILE A 435 4.65 13.32 -0.72
C ILE A 435 3.69 13.13 -1.90
N GLN A 436 3.20 14.22 -2.50
CA GLN A 436 2.34 14.15 -3.69
C GLN A 436 3.04 13.49 -4.87
N LYS A 437 4.33 13.78 -5.08
CA LYS A 437 5.11 13.19 -6.18
C LYS A 437 5.53 11.74 -5.95
N ARG A 438 5.66 11.27 -4.70
CA ARG A 438 6.20 9.92 -4.40
C ARG A 438 5.18 8.95 -3.80
N LEU A 439 4.26 9.43 -2.98
CA LEU A 439 3.27 8.61 -2.27
C LEU A 439 1.90 8.68 -2.95
N LEU A 440 1.45 9.87 -3.34
CA LEU A 440 0.16 10.10 -4.00
C LEU A 440 0.28 10.26 -5.53
N SER A 441 1.37 9.77 -6.12
CA SER A 441 1.55 9.93 -7.57
C SER A 441 0.53 9.07 -8.31
N PRO A 442 -0.18 9.62 -9.32
CA PRO A 442 -1.14 8.86 -10.11
C PRO A 442 -0.49 7.64 -10.80
N ALA A 443 0.81 7.70 -11.09
CA ALA A 443 1.58 6.60 -11.68
C ALA A 443 1.68 5.34 -10.80
N LEU A 444 1.43 5.42 -9.48
CA LEU A 444 1.42 4.25 -8.59
C LEU A 444 0.08 3.53 -8.59
N LEU A 445 -0.99 4.17 -9.06
CA LEU A 445 -2.33 3.60 -9.05
C LEU A 445 -2.48 2.44 -10.05
N PRO A 446 -2.02 2.53 -11.32
CA PRO A 446 -2.07 1.40 -12.25
C PRO A 446 -1.35 0.13 -11.77
N PRO A 447 -0.09 0.15 -11.29
CA PRO A 447 0.57 -1.06 -10.82
C PRO A 447 -0.06 -1.61 -9.53
N LEU A 448 -0.62 -0.75 -8.66
CA LEU A 448 -1.36 -1.20 -7.49
C LEU A 448 -2.66 -1.89 -7.90
N LEU A 449 -3.44 -1.32 -8.83
CA LEU A 449 -4.65 -1.93 -9.36
C LEU A 449 -4.34 -3.22 -10.12
N GLN A 450 -3.23 -3.29 -10.84
CA GLN A 450 -2.76 -4.52 -11.46
C GLN A 450 -2.40 -5.58 -10.41
N ALA A 451 -1.72 -5.19 -9.32
CA ALA A 451 -1.42 -6.11 -8.23
C ALA A 451 -2.70 -6.61 -7.55
N ILE A 452 -3.68 -5.73 -7.30
CA ILE A 452 -5.00 -6.11 -6.77
C ILE A 452 -5.71 -7.05 -7.75
N ARG A 453 -5.74 -6.71 -9.04
CA ARG A 453 -6.32 -7.57 -10.09
C ARG A 453 -5.65 -8.93 -10.11
N SER A 454 -4.32 -9.02 -10.08
CA SER A 454 -3.60 -10.30 -10.04
C SER A 454 -3.85 -11.10 -8.76
N ALA A 455 -4.16 -10.42 -7.65
CA ALA A 455 -4.43 -11.05 -6.36
C ALA A 455 -5.88 -11.54 -6.22
N VAL A 456 -6.83 -10.87 -6.87
CA VAL A 456 -8.27 -11.20 -6.86
C VAL A 456 -8.64 -12.12 -8.03
N PHE A 457 -8.08 -11.85 -9.21
CA PHE A 457 -8.34 -12.53 -10.48
C PHE A 457 -7.03 -12.95 -11.17
N PRO A 458 -6.37 -14.04 -10.72
CA PRO A 458 -5.22 -14.58 -11.44
C PRO A 458 -5.62 -14.91 -12.88
N ASP A 459 -4.80 -14.47 -13.84
CA ASP A 459 -5.01 -14.65 -15.29
C ASP A 459 -6.38 -14.19 -15.83
N ASN A 460 -6.96 -13.12 -15.25
CA ASN A 460 -8.30 -12.61 -15.61
C ASN A 460 -9.43 -13.63 -15.40
N THR A 461 -9.26 -14.56 -14.45
CA THR A 461 -10.30 -15.52 -14.04
C THR A 461 -10.59 -15.41 -12.55
N ILE A 462 -11.80 -15.77 -12.12
CA ILE A 462 -12.12 -15.84 -10.69
C ILE A 462 -11.25 -16.91 -10.07
N GLY A 463 -10.32 -16.50 -9.22
CA GLY A 463 -9.50 -17.43 -8.46
C GLY A 463 -10.38 -18.33 -7.59
N PRO A 464 -9.96 -19.56 -7.29
CA PRO A 464 -10.71 -20.41 -6.36
C PRO A 464 -10.93 -19.67 -5.03
N ALA A 465 -12.07 -19.91 -4.40
CA ALA A 465 -12.37 -19.31 -3.09
C ALA A 465 -11.17 -19.56 -2.15
N ARG A 466 -10.62 -18.47 -1.60
CA ARG A 466 -9.45 -18.58 -0.72
C ARG A 466 -9.81 -19.45 0.47
N VAL A 467 -9.19 -20.62 0.55
CA VAL A 467 -9.32 -21.51 1.71
C VAL A 467 -8.57 -20.83 2.87
N PRO A 468 -9.17 -20.75 4.07
CA PRO A 468 -8.47 -20.24 5.24
C PRO A 468 -7.15 -21.01 5.42
N PRO A 469 -6.01 -20.32 5.51
CA PRO A 469 -4.72 -20.97 5.63
C PRO A 469 -4.65 -21.78 6.94
N THR A 470 -3.94 -22.90 6.89
CA THR A 470 -3.62 -23.69 8.10
C THR A 470 -2.75 -22.89 9.06
N ILE A 471 -2.74 -23.26 10.35
CA ILE A 471 -2.00 -22.53 11.39
C ILE A 471 -0.51 -22.38 11.04
N ASP A 472 0.09 -23.39 10.41
CA ASP A 472 1.50 -23.35 10.01
C ASP A 472 1.73 -22.45 8.78
N GLU A 473 0.78 -22.42 7.84
CA GLU A 473 0.79 -21.46 6.73
C GLU A 473 0.63 -20.01 7.23
N VAL A 474 -0.21 -19.78 8.24
CA VAL A 474 -0.36 -18.45 8.88
C VAL A 474 0.95 -17.98 9.49
N LYS A 475 1.69 -18.86 10.18
CA LYS A 475 3.03 -18.55 10.70
C LYS A 475 4.01 -18.22 9.58
N GLU A 476 3.95 -18.96 8.48
CA GLU A 476 4.80 -18.69 7.32
C GLU A 476 4.46 -17.36 6.64
N ILE A 477 3.18 -17.00 6.52
CA ILE A 477 2.74 -15.69 6.04
C ILE A 477 3.28 -14.58 6.95
N LYS A 478 3.19 -14.75 8.28
CA LYS A 478 3.75 -13.81 9.25
C LYS A 478 5.27 -13.66 9.08
N ARG A 479 5.98 -14.78 8.89
CA ARG A 479 7.44 -14.80 8.66
C ARG A 479 7.83 -14.09 7.36
N LYS A 480 7.07 -14.31 6.28
CA LYS A 480 7.27 -13.63 4.99
C LYS A 480 7.06 -12.14 5.11
N CYS A 481 5.99 -11.70 5.78
CA CYS A 481 5.73 -10.29 6.06
C CYS A 481 6.86 -9.65 6.87
N THR A 482 7.33 -10.36 7.90
CA THR A 482 8.47 -9.94 8.73
C THR A 482 9.74 -9.76 7.88
N CYS A 483 10.06 -10.70 7.00
CA CYS A 483 11.22 -10.59 6.11
C CYS A 483 11.10 -9.38 5.18
N ALA A 484 9.93 -9.20 4.56
CA ALA A 484 9.67 -8.05 3.69
C ALA A 484 9.86 -6.71 4.41
N ILE A 485 9.38 -6.58 5.66
CA ILE A 485 9.57 -5.36 6.47
C ILE A 485 11.05 -5.15 6.78
N VAL A 486 11.78 -6.19 7.20
CA VAL A 486 13.20 -6.10 7.56
C VAL A 486 14.05 -5.74 6.33
N GLU A 487 13.73 -6.22 5.14
CA GLU A 487 14.42 -5.88 3.89
C GLU A 487 14.24 -4.42 3.48
N VAL A 488 13.12 -3.79 3.84
CA VAL A 488 12.88 -2.37 3.55
C VAL A 488 13.76 -1.45 4.39
N ILE A 489 14.11 -1.86 5.61
CA ILE A 489 14.89 -1.07 6.57
C ILE A 489 16.38 -1.06 6.15
N PRO A 490 17.06 0.09 6.06
CA PRO A 490 18.49 0.14 5.76
C PRO A 490 19.36 -0.45 6.88
N ASP A 491 20.48 -1.11 6.54
CA ASP A 491 21.34 -1.81 7.52
C ASP A 491 21.96 -0.90 8.58
N SER A 492 22.20 0.37 8.26
CA SER A 492 22.64 1.37 9.25
C SER A 492 21.57 1.63 10.30
N VAL A 493 20.29 1.67 9.89
CA VAL A 493 19.15 1.84 10.80
C VAL A 493 18.94 0.56 11.61
N LYS A 494 19.03 -0.63 10.98
CA LYS A 494 18.92 -1.92 11.69
C LYS A 494 19.93 -2.02 12.84
N ARG A 495 21.21 -1.75 12.54
CA ARG A 495 22.30 -1.82 13.53
C ARG A 495 22.13 -0.82 14.66
N LEU A 496 21.67 0.40 14.34
CA LEU A 496 21.46 1.43 15.35
C LEU A 496 20.25 1.08 16.23
N TYR A 497 19.10 0.81 15.62
CA TYR A 497 17.83 0.65 16.31
C TYR A 497 17.69 -0.67 17.09
N PHE A 498 18.15 -1.79 16.54
CA PHE A 498 18.09 -3.09 17.23
C PHE A 498 19.32 -3.36 18.12
N ALA A 499 20.40 -2.59 17.99
CA ALA A 499 21.67 -2.79 18.68
C ALA A 499 22.31 -4.20 18.52
N THR A 500 21.78 -5.02 17.61
CA THR A 500 22.17 -6.41 17.36
C THR A 500 22.55 -6.58 15.88
N LYS A 501 23.50 -7.49 15.61
CA LYS A 501 23.91 -7.89 14.25
C LYS A 501 23.17 -9.14 13.75
N ASP A 502 22.58 -9.91 14.65
CA ASP A 502 21.85 -11.14 14.36
C ASP A 502 20.48 -10.83 13.75
N GLU A 503 20.31 -11.14 12.46
CA GLU A 503 19.06 -10.89 11.74
C GLU A 503 17.86 -11.65 12.33
N ASN A 504 18.08 -12.79 12.98
CA ASN A 504 17.02 -13.60 13.56
C ASN A 504 16.36 -12.90 14.75
N GLU A 505 17.14 -12.22 15.60
CA GLU A 505 16.57 -11.44 16.71
C GLU A 505 15.77 -10.25 16.20
N ILE A 506 16.28 -9.57 15.15
CA ILE A 506 15.58 -8.48 14.47
C ILE A 506 14.23 -8.97 13.92
N LYS A 507 14.22 -10.13 13.25
CA LYS A 507 12.99 -10.74 12.72
C LYS A 507 12.00 -11.07 13.85
N ASN A 508 12.47 -11.67 14.95
CA ASN A 508 11.61 -11.99 16.09
C ASN A 508 10.97 -10.74 16.72
N ASP A 509 11.70 -9.63 16.80
CA ASP A 509 11.19 -8.37 17.33
C ASP A 509 10.12 -7.74 16.41
N VAL A 510 10.35 -7.75 15.10
CA VAL A 510 9.35 -7.29 14.14
C VAL A 510 8.12 -8.20 14.18
N GLN A 511 8.31 -9.51 14.35
CA GLN A 511 7.23 -10.47 14.49
C GLN A 511 6.37 -10.21 15.75
N ARG A 512 6.98 -9.80 16.87
CA ARG A 512 6.26 -9.35 18.07
C ARG A 512 5.44 -8.08 17.83
N THR A 513 5.99 -7.16 17.03
CA THR A 513 5.27 -5.92 16.67
C THR A 513 4.02 -6.23 15.84
N LEU A 514 4.09 -7.24 14.98
CA LEU A 514 2.94 -7.72 14.19
C LEU A 514 1.86 -8.42 15.03
N ASP A 515 2.14 -8.80 16.29
CA ASP A 515 1.13 -9.41 17.18
C ASP A 515 0.00 -8.45 17.56
N VAL A 516 0.18 -7.14 17.36
CA VAL A 516 -0.89 -6.16 17.57
C VAL A 516 -2.11 -6.45 16.68
N PHE A 517 -1.90 -7.08 15.51
CA PHE A 517 -2.96 -7.46 14.57
C PHE A 517 -3.37 -8.94 14.67
N ALA A 518 -3.00 -9.65 15.74
CA ALA A 518 -3.21 -11.10 15.84
C ALA A 518 -4.67 -11.52 16.11
N ASP A 519 -5.51 -10.65 16.68
CA ASP A 519 -6.90 -10.95 17.01
C ASP A 519 -7.87 -10.38 15.94
N ALA A 520 -8.64 -11.26 15.30
CA ALA A 520 -9.57 -10.88 14.24
C ALA A 520 -10.70 -9.96 14.73
N TYR A 521 -11.25 -10.18 15.93
CA TYR A 521 -12.34 -9.36 16.47
C TYR A 521 -11.86 -7.94 16.80
N VAL A 522 -10.64 -7.82 17.30
CA VAL A 522 -10.00 -6.52 17.58
C VAL A 522 -9.69 -5.79 16.27
N ASN A 523 -9.24 -6.52 15.23
CA ASN A 523 -9.04 -5.96 13.89
C ASN A 523 -10.35 -5.45 13.25
N LYS A 524 -11.51 -6.07 13.51
CA LYS A 524 -12.81 -5.55 13.03
C LYS A 524 -13.05 -4.11 13.50
N HIS A 525 -12.73 -3.79 14.76
CA HIS A 525 -12.89 -2.42 15.29
C HIS A 525 -12.01 -1.41 14.56
N LEU A 526 -10.79 -1.80 14.19
CA LEU A 526 -9.91 -0.96 13.38
C LEU A 526 -10.49 -0.70 11.99
N LEU A 527 -11.00 -1.75 11.33
CA LEU A 527 -11.54 -1.67 9.98
C LEU A 527 -12.84 -0.85 9.94
N VAL A 528 -13.74 -1.04 10.90
CA VAL A 528 -14.97 -0.27 11.02
C VAL A 528 -14.63 1.21 11.24
N ALA A 529 -13.74 1.54 12.18
CA ALA A 529 -13.33 2.92 12.43
C ALA A 529 -12.64 3.57 11.21
N ALA A 530 -11.80 2.82 10.49
CA ALA A 530 -11.17 3.30 9.27
C ALA A 530 -12.20 3.49 8.13
N LEU A 531 -13.16 2.57 7.99
CA LEU A 531 -14.20 2.65 6.96
C LEU A 531 -15.14 3.84 7.21
N GLU A 532 -15.60 4.04 8.44
CA GLU A 532 -16.42 5.19 8.82
C GLU A 532 -15.70 6.51 8.56
N LEU A 533 -14.41 6.59 8.92
CA LEU A 533 -13.59 7.76 8.63
C LEU A 533 -13.49 8.05 7.13
N ILE A 534 -13.20 7.04 6.30
CA ILE A 534 -13.09 7.19 4.85
C ILE A 534 -14.44 7.63 4.25
N ILE A 535 -15.54 7.02 4.70
CA ILE A 535 -16.89 7.32 4.21
C ILE A 535 -17.30 8.74 4.56
N VAL A 536 -17.09 9.17 5.81
CA VAL A 536 -17.39 10.54 6.24
C VAL A 536 -16.59 11.58 5.44
N ARG A 537 -15.36 11.24 5.02
CA ARG A 537 -14.55 12.13 4.18
C ARG A 537 -14.97 12.13 2.72
N LEU A 538 -15.42 11.00 2.18
CA LEU A 538 -15.89 10.89 0.80
C LEU A 538 -17.31 11.47 0.63
N PHE A 539 -18.14 11.33 1.66
CA PHE A 539 -19.54 11.78 1.73
C PHE A 539 -19.74 12.65 2.99
N PRO A 540 -19.25 13.90 3.00
CA PRO A 540 -19.42 14.79 4.13
C PRO A 540 -20.89 15.07 4.48
N GLU A 541 -21.81 14.87 3.52
CA GLU A 541 -23.25 15.00 3.71
C GLU A 541 -23.78 14.03 4.79
N LEU A 542 -23.11 12.89 5.00
CA LEU A 542 -23.48 11.90 6.02
C LEU A 542 -23.14 12.32 7.44
N ALA A 543 -22.24 13.29 7.61
CA ALA A 543 -21.84 13.81 8.91
C ALA A 543 -22.76 14.93 9.40
N GLU A 544 -23.57 15.52 8.52
CA GLU A 544 -24.60 16.46 8.92
C GLU A 544 -25.75 15.67 9.56
N PRO A 545 -26.10 15.93 10.83
CA PRO A 545 -27.34 15.41 11.36
C PRO A 545 -28.45 16.05 10.53
N ASP A 546 -29.30 15.24 9.88
CA ASP A 546 -30.55 15.73 9.32
C ASP A 546 -31.33 16.43 10.44
N ILE A 547 -31.26 17.77 10.51
CA ILE A 547 -32.06 18.59 11.42
C ILE A 547 -33.54 18.60 10.96
N SER A 548 -33.86 17.93 9.85
CA SER A 548 -35.20 17.78 9.31
C SER A 548 -35.69 16.33 9.38
N ALA A 549 -36.11 15.89 10.56
CA ALA A 549 -37.11 14.84 10.73
C ALA A 549 -37.97 15.10 11.97
#